data_AF-A0A2M8P5Z1-F1
#
_entry.id   AF-A0A2M8P5Z1-F1
#
_cell.length_a   1.000
_cell.length_b   1.000
_cell.length_c   1.000
_cell.angle_alpha   90.00
_cell.angle_beta   90.00
_cell.angle_gamma   90.00
#
_symmetry.space_group_name_H-M   'P 1'
#
loop_
_entity.id
_entity.type
_entity.pdbx_description
1 polymer ?
#
loop_
_entity_poly.entity_id
_entity_poly.type
_entity_poly.pdbx_seq_one_letter_code
_entity_poly.pdbx_strand_id
1 'polypeptide(L)'
;KPIGIVTEEQLLPVLDAVTKVHERWGDRQNRHWARVKYLIKVKGTDWYRDQVSSIVGYPIHKPRPDLDYGNRQLHFGWWQQPNNGKWSYGMYVENGRIMDGTPNGDIKSCINKVMD
;
A
#
# COMPACT_ATOMS: atom_id res chain seq x y z
N LYS A 1 -1.78 -1.83 11.93
CA LYS A 1 -1.20 -3.15 12.32
C LYS A 1 -1.63 -4.16 11.28
N PRO A 2 -0.77 -5.10 10.87
CA PRO A 2 -1.14 -6.15 9.92
C PRO A 2 -2.31 -6.97 10.48
N ILE A 3 -3.23 -7.39 9.62
CA ILE A 3 -4.38 -8.22 10.03
C ILE A 3 -4.01 -9.69 10.10
N GLY A 4 -3.04 -10.14 9.29
CA GLY A 4 -2.62 -11.53 9.19
C GLY A 4 -1.51 -11.73 8.18
N ILE A 5 -1.23 -13.00 7.89
CA ILE A 5 -0.32 -13.45 6.83
C ILE A 5 -1.08 -14.37 5.87
N VAL A 6 -0.72 -14.31 4.58
CA VAL A 6 -1.31 -15.07 3.49
C VAL A 6 -0.20 -15.60 2.58
N THR A 7 -0.44 -16.70 1.87
CA THR A 7 0.45 -17.16 0.80
C THR A 7 0.23 -16.35 -0.48
N GLU A 8 1.09 -16.53 -1.47
CA GLU A 8 0.99 -15.85 -2.77
C GLU A 8 -0.31 -16.20 -3.48
N GLU A 9 -0.71 -17.49 -3.46
CA GLU A 9 -1.93 -17.99 -4.08
C GLU A 9 -3.20 -17.45 -3.40
N GLN A 10 -3.10 -17.14 -2.11
CA GLN A 10 -4.20 -16.59 -1.30
C GLN A 10 -4.38 -15.08 -1.47
N LEU A 11 -3.38 -14.36 -2.02
CA LEU A 11 -3.35 -12.90 -2.02
C LEU A 11 -4.58 -12.28 -2.68
N LEU A 12 -4.89 -12.68 -3.91
CA LEU A 12 -6.02 -12.11 -4.67
C LEU A 12 -7.38 -12.46 -4.04
N PRO A 13 -7.68 -13.73 -3.68
CA PRO A 13 -8.91 -14.07 -2.96
C PRO A 13 -9.10 -13.28 -1.66
N VAL A 14 -8.03 -13.08 -0.89
CA VAL A 14 -8.10 -12.35 0.38
C VAL A 14 -8.34 -10.86 0.15
N LEU A 15 -7.73 -10.26 -0.88
CA LEU A 15 -8.00 -8.86 -1.23
C LEU A 15 -9.46 -8.64 -1.65
N ASP A 16 -10.04 -9.56 -2.41
CA ASP A 16 -11.47 -9.53 -2.75
C ASP A 16 -12.37 -9.72 -1.51
N ALA A 17 -11.97 -10.60 -0.58
CA ALA A 17 -12.70 -10.72 0.69
C ALA A 17 -12.64 -9.42 1.51
N VAL A 18 -11.49 -8.73 1.57
CA VAL A 18 -11.34 -7.44 2.26
C VAL A 18 -12.30 -6.38 1.70
N THR A 19 -12.46 -6.30 0.38
CA THR A 19 -13.41 -5.36 -0.25
C THR A 19 -14.86 -5.74 0.07
N LYS A 20 -15.22 -7.03 0.00
CA LYS A 20 -16.55 -7.54 0.39
C LYS A 20 -16.87 -7.30 1.87
N VAL A 21 -15.89 -7.42 2.77
CA VAL A 21 -16.07 -7.04 4.18
C VAL A 21 -16.39 -5.55 4.28
N HIS A 22 -15.65 -4.71 3.55
CA HIS A 22 -15.93 -3.29 3.59
C HIS A 22 -17.31 -2.94 2.99
N GLU A 23 -17.69 -3.61 1.90
CA GLU A 23 -18.99 -3.47 1.27
C GLU A 23 -20.12 -3.79 2.25
N ARG A 24 -20.05 -4.92 2.96
CA ARG A 24 -21.13 -5.39 3.82
C ARG A 24 -21.26 -4.62 5.15
N TRP A 25 -20.14 -4.24 5.75
CA TRP A 25 -20.11 -3.70 7.11
C TRP A 25 -19.60 -2.26 7.22
N GLY A 26 -19.17 -1.64 6.13
CA GLY A 26 -18.82 -0.23 6.10
C GLY A 26 -20.02 0.67 6.41
N ASP A 27 -19.76 1.79 7.08
CA ASP A 27 -20.80 2.80 7.32
C ASP A 27 -21.18 3.49 6.01
N ARG A 28 -22.42 3.25 5.56
CA ARG A 28 -23.01 3.84 4.35
C ARG A 28 -23.89 5.06 4.62
N GLN A 29 -24.14 5.38 5.88
CA GLN A 29 -24.99 6.50 6.29
C GLN A 29 -24.15 7.74 6.59
N ASN A 30 -23.00 7.57 7.24
CA ASN A 30 -22.10 8.67 7.58
C ASN A 30 -20.78 8.59 6.84
N ARG A 31 -20.61 9.44 5.82
CA ARG A 31 -19.38 9.52 5.00
C ARG A 31 -18.12 9.76 5.82
N HIS A 32 -18.20 10.49 6.94
CA HIS A 32 -17.03 10.72 7.79
C HIS A 32 -16.49 9.41 8.40
N TRP A 33 -17.39 8.46 8.67
CA TRP A 33 -17.10 7.15 9.28
C TRP A 33 -16.96 6.01 8.26
N ALA A 34 -17.12 6.28 6.96
CA ALA A 34 -17.14 5.28 5.91
C ALA A 34 -15.79 4.60 5.61
N ARG A 35 -14.65 5.02 6.17
CA ARG A 35 -13.35 4.38 5.88
C ARG A 35 -13.15 3.10 6.69
N VAL A 36 -12.54 2.07 6.11
CA VAL A 36 -12.21 0.78 6.76
C VAL A 36 -11.56 0.93 8.14
N LYS A 37 -10.68 1.93 8.32
CA LYS A 37 -10.02 2.18 9.63
C LYS A 37 -11.02 2.38 10.77
N TYR A 38 -12.21 2.90 10.50
CA TYR A 38 -13.25 3.10 11.50
C TYR A 38 -14.05 1.84 11.79
N LEU A 39 -14.32 1.04 10.76
CA LEU A 39 -14.90 -0.30 10.95
C LEU A 39 -14.01 -1.14 11.87
N ILE A 40 -12.70 -1.16 11.60
CA ILE A 40 -11.71 -1.86 12.44
C ILE A 40 -11.64 -1.23 13.84
N LYS A 41 -11.73 0.10 13.98
CA LYS A 41 -11.74 0.77 15.28
C LYS A 41 -12.93 0.33 16.15
N VAL A 42 -14.11 0.16 15.56
CA VAL A 42 -15.35 -0.19 16.27
C VAL A 42 -15.45 -1.69 16.55
N LYS A 43 -15.10 -2.53 15.58
CA LYS A 43 -15.29 -3.99 15.67
C LYS A 43 -14.05 -4.75 16.14
N GLY A 44 -12.88 -4.14 16.05
CA GLY A 44 -11.61 -4.78 16.38
C GLY A 44 -11.01 -5.55 15.20
N THR A 45 -9.71 -5.83 15.30
CA THR A 45 -8.94 -6.54 14.26
C THR A 45 -9.26 -8.02 14.18
N ASP A 46 -9.60 -8.65 15.31
CA ASP A 46 -9.90 -10.08 15.34
C ASP A 46 -11.22 -10.38 14.64
N TRP A 47 -12.27 -9.61 14.95
CA TRP A 47 -13.54 -9.68 14.22
C TRP A 47 -13.35 -9.48 12.72
N TYR A 48 -12.53 -8.50 12.32
CA TYR A 48 -12.28 -8.24 10.90
C TYR A 48 -11.60 -9.42 10.20
N ARG A 49 -10.61 -10.04 10.86
CA ARG A 49 -9.94 -11.25 10.37
C ARG A 49 -10.91 -12.41 10.23
N ASP A 50 -11.82 -12.59 11.17
CA ASP A 50 -12.81 -13.66 11.13
C ASP A 50 -13.79 -13.48 9.96
N GLN A 51 -14.22 -12.24 9.69
CA GLN A 51 -15.08 -11.96 8.52
C GLN A 51 -14.37 -12.23 7.19
N VAL A 52 -13.10 -11.81 7.07
CA VAL A 52 -12.29 -12.13 5.88
C VAL A 52 -12.14 -13.65 5.72
N SER A 53 -11.79 -14.35 6.81
CA SER A 53 -11.63 -15.81 6.83
C SER A 53 -12.92 -16.53 6.43
N SER A 54 -14.07 -16.04 6.89
CA SER A 54 -15.38 -16.57 6.54
C SER A 54 -15.71 -16.44 5.05
N ILE A 55 -15.29 -15.37 4.39
CA ILE A 55 -15.55 -15.16 2.96
C ILE A 55 -14.66 -16.04 2.09
N VAL A 56 -13.37 -16.18 2.44
CA VAL A 56 -12.45 -17.01 1.66
C VAL A 56 -12.56 -18.51 1.96
N GLY A 57 -13.19 -18.88 3.08
CA GLY A 57 -13.43 -20.28 3.46
C GLY A 57 -12.25 -20.96 4.15
N TYR A 58 -11.23 -20.20 4.58
CA TYR A 58 -10.07 -20.71 5.30
C TYR A 58 -9.57 -19.67 6.33
N PRO A 59 -8.91 -20.11 7.42
CA PRO A 59 -8.43 -19.21 8.44
C PRO A 59 -7.27 -18.34 7.93
N ILE A 60 -7.38 -17.03 8.14
CA ILE A 60 -6.24 -16.13 7.99
C ILE A 60 -5.38 -16.21 9.26
N HIS A 61 -4.10 -16.56 9.11
CA HIS A 61 -3.21 -16.68 10.26
C HIS A 61 -2.85 -15.31 10.84
N LYS A 62 -2.60 -15.26 12.16
CA LYS A 62 -2.12 -14.05 12.83
C LYS A 62 -0.82 -13.56 12.22
N PRO A 63 -0.57 -12.25 12.20
CA PRO A 63 0.67 -11.72 11.64
C PRO A 63 1.87 -12.15 12.47
N ARG A 64 3.04 -12.21 11.83
CA ARG A 64 4.31 -12.48 12.50
C ARG A 64 4.71 -11.26 13.35
N PRO A 65 4.83 -11.39 14.69
CA PRO A 65 5.12 -10.26 15.57
C PRO A 65 6.57 -9.77 15.45
N ASP A 66 7.46 -10.62 14.96
CA ASP A 66 8.90 -10.44 14.79
C ASP A 66 9.29 -9.92 13.40
N LEU A 67 8.31 -9.75 12.50
CA LEU A 67 8.59 -9.31 11.13
C LEU A 67 8.96 -7.82 11.12
N ASP A 68 10.22 -7.52 10.85
CA ASP A 68 10.71 -6.17 10.57
C ASP A 68 10.53 -5.85 9.08
N TYR A 69 9.75 -4.82 8.77
CA TYR A 69 9.53 -4.33 7.41
C TYR A 69 10.66 -3.42 6.91
N GLY A 70 11.64 -3.14 7.76
CA GLY A 70 12.74 -2.23 7.49
C GLY A 70 12.31 -0.76 7.54
N ASN A 71 13.32 0.09 7.36
CA ASN A 71 13.09 1.54 7.30
C ASN A 71 12.43 1.94 5.97
N ARG A 72 11.56 2.95 6.04
CA ARG A 72 11.06 3.61 4.84
C ARG A 72 12.21 4.26 4.10
N GLN A 73 12.56 3.73 2.94
CA GLN A 73 13.57 4.32 2.08
C GLN A 73 12.93 5.25 1.06
N LEU A 74 13.50 6.44 0.88
CA LEU A 74 13.03 7.43 -0.11
C LEU A 74 13.66 7.21 -1.49
N HIS A 75 14.68 6.34 -1.57
CA HIS A 75 15.36 5.95 -2.80
C HIS A 75 15.89 7.13 -3.64
N PHE A 76 16.31 8.22 -3.00
CA PHE A 76 16.90 9.37 -3.70
C PHE A 76 18.34 9.10 -4.15
N GLY A 77 18.71 9.73 -5.27
CA GLY A 77 20.05 9.60 -5.85
C GLY A 77 20.23 8.31 -6.64
N TRP A 78 21.49 8.02 -6.99
CA TRP A 78 21.87 6.84 -7.75
C TRP A 78 21.94 5.61 -6.85
N TRP A 79 21.37 4.49 -7.31
CA TRP A 79 21.52 3.20 -6.65
C TRP A 79 21.56 2.06 -7.68
N GLN A 80 22.36 1.03 -7.40
CA GLN A 80 22.49 -0.15 -8.25
C GLN A 80 21.46 -1.22 -7.85
N GLN A 81 20.71 -1.71 -8.83
CA GLN A 81 19.70 -2.74 -8.66
C GLN A 81 20.36 -4.08 -8.31
N PRO A 82 19.85 -4.83 -7.31
CA PRO A 82 20.56 -5.98 -6.75
C PRO A 82 20.49 -7.21 -7.65
N ASN A 83 19.54 -7.23 -8.58
CA ASN A 83 19.14 -8.42 -9.34
C ASN A 83 19.65 -8.44 -10.80
N ASN A 84 20.07 -7.30 -11.34
CA ASN A 84 20.42 -7.19 -12.76
C ASN A 84 21.61 -6.25 -13.05
N GLY A 85 22.23 -5.67 -12.02
CA GLY A 85 23.37 -4.75 -12.16
C GLY A 85 23.05 -3.39 -12.78
N LYS A 86 21.79 -3.11 -13.14
CA LYS A 86 21.35 -1.82 -13.69
C LYS A 86 21.35 -0.74 -12.62
N TRP A 87 21.36 0.53 -13.03
CA TRP A 87 21.25 1.68 -12.14
C TRP A 87 19.84 2.27 -12.17
N SER A 88 19.44 2.83 -11.04
CA SER A 88 18.22 3.57 -10.85
C SER A 88 18.55 4.91 -10.19
N TYR A 89 17.87 5.97 -10.62
CA TYR A 89 18.02 7.31 -10.05
C TYR A 89 16.67 7.80 -9.50
N GLY A 90 16.60 8.08 -8.20
CA GLY A 90 15.44 8.72 -7.60
C GLY A 90 15.62 10.23 -7.50
N MET A 91 14.86 10.96 -8.29
CA MET A 91 14.84 12.42 -8.23
C MET A 91 13.84 12.90 -7.17
N TYR A 92 14.28 13.82 -6.31
CA TYR A 92 13.36 14.57 -5.47
C TYR A 92 12.57 15.56 -6.32
N VAL A 93 11.24 15.49 -6.23
CA VAL A 93 10.32 16.44 -6.86
C VAL A 93 9.45 17.04 -5.77
N GLU A 94 9.56 18.34 -5.56
CA GLU A 94 8.79 19.06 -4.55
C GLU A 94 7.30 18.92 -4.87
N ASN A 95 6.53 18.44 -3.89
CA ASN A 95 5.10 18.14 -4.00
C ASN A 95 4.71 17.19 -5.15
N GLY A 96 5.66 16.49 -5.77
CA GLY A 96 5.41 15.67 -6.97
C GLY A 96 4.98 16.47 -8.20
N ARG A 97 5.22 17.80 -8.22
CA ARG A 97 4.78 18.69 -9.29
C ARG A 97 5.74 18.66 -10.48
N ILE A 98 5.33 17.99 -11.55
CA ILE A 98 6.09 17.93 -12.81
C ILE A 98 5.65 19.10 -13.71
N MET A 99 6.40 20.19 -13.68
CA MET A 99 6.29 21.31 -14.60
C MET A 99 7.61 22.08 -14.65
N ASP A 100 7.71 23.01 -15.59
CA ASP A 100 8.85 23.92 -15.68
C ASP A 100 8.63 25.17 -14.83
N GLY A 101 9.73 25.86 -14.48
CA GLY A 101 9.68 27.05 -13.61
C GLY A 101 9.29 26.76 -12.14
N THR A 102 9.48 25.53 -11.66
CA THR A 102 9.32 25.19 -10.23
C THR A 102 10.60 25.47 -9.45
N PRO A 103 10.60 25.41 -8.10
CA PRO A 103 11.84 25.42 -7.33
C PRO A 103 12.81 24.26 -7.68
N ASN A 104 12.30 23.16 -8.24
CA ASN A 104 13.11 22.08 -8.80
C ASN A 104 13.58 22.34 -10.25
N GLY A 105 13.30 23.52 -10.82
CA GLY A 105 13.66 23.91 -12.17
C GLY A 105 12.70 23.38 -13.24
N ASP A 106 13.25 23.16 -14.43
CA ASP A 106 12.53 22.75 -15.64
C ASP A 106 12.40 21.22 -15.74
N ILE A 107 11.70 20.62 -14.76
CA ILE A 107 11.60 19.17 -14.63
C ILE A 107 10.92 18.53 -15.84
N LYS A 108 9.87 19.15 -16.39
CA LYS A 108 9.14 18.55 -17.51
C LYS A 108 10.04 18.44 -18.73
N SER A 109 10.77 19.52 -19.02
CA SER A 109 11.77 19.55 -20.09
C SER A 109 12.93 18.58 -19.83
N CYS A 110 13.39 18.45 -18.58
CA CYS A 110 14.42 17.49 -18.19
C CYS A 110 13.99 16.04 -18.43
N ILE A 111 12.78 15.66 -17.98
CA ILE A 111 12.27 14.29 -18.13
C ILE A 111 12.16 13.91 -19.61
N ASN A 112 11.65 14.81 -20.46
CA ASN A 112 11.55 14.53 -21.89
C ASN A 112 12.93 14.17 -22.48
N LYS A 113 13.97 14.96 -22.16
CA LYS A 113 15.34 14.71 -22.63
C LYS A 113 15.96 13.40 -22.12
N VAL A 114 15.50 12.89 -20.98
CA VAL A 114 15.99 11.61 -20.43
C VAL A 114 15.29 10.42 -21.09
N MET A 115 14.06 10.62 -21.58
CA MET A 115 13.26 9.58 -22.23
C MET A 115 13.52 9.47 -23.73
N ASP A 116 14.05 10.54 -24.35
CA ASP A 116 14.56 10.56 -25.73
C ASP A 116 15.87 9.75 -25.87
#